data_AF-A0A0C9Z4A3-F1
#
_entry.id   AF-A0A0C9Z4A3-F1
#
_cell.length_a   1.000
_cell.length_b   1.000
_cell.length_c   1.000
_cell.angle_alpha   90.00
_cell.angle_beta   90.00
_cell.angle_gamma   90.00
#
_symmetry.space_group_name_H-M   'P 1'
#
loop_
_entity.id
_entity.type
_entity.pdbx_description
1 polymer ?
#
loop_
_entity_poly.entity_id
_entity_poly.type
_entity_poly.pdbx_seq_one_letter_code
_entity_poly.pdbx_strand_id
1 'polypeptide(L)'
;HLHRINKAEDPYCPHCLNTEESVHHFLLECTHYLRQRHTIQNELGHDTSSIPHLLTDTEAIKHLVKYVNDTKCLKNTFGEVPTTRKCKN
;
A
#
# COMPACT_ATOMS: atom_id res chain seq x y z
N HIS A 1 2.08 12.89 -2.52
CA HIS A 1 2.76 12.33 -3.73
C HIS A 1 1.77 11.84 -4.80
N LEU A 2 0.61 11.28 -4.41
CA LEU A 2 -0.42 10.76 -5.33
C LEU A 2 -1.18 11.85 -6.11
N HIS A 3 -1.48 12.98 -5.47
CA HIS A 3 -2.08 14.14 -6.13
C HIS A 3 -1.19 14.70 -7.26
N ARG A 4 0.13 14.73 -7.05
CA ARG A 4 1.10 15.20 -8.05
C ARG A 4 1.15 14.37 -9.34
N ILE A 5 0.68 13.12 -9.29
CA ILE A 5 0.57 12.24 -10.46
C ILE A 5 -0.89 12.09 -10.94
N ASN A 6 -1.80 12.95 -10.47
CA ASN A 6 -3.24 12.97 -10.77
C ASN A 6 -3.95 11.65 -10.44
N LYS A 7 -3.53 10.98 -9.35
CA LYS A 7 -4.10 9.69 -8.92
C LYS A 7 -4.99 9.79 -7.67
N ALA A 8 -4.98 10.95 -7.01
CA ALA A 8 -5.85 11.31 -5.90
C ALA A 8 -6.30 12.78 -6.06
N GLU A 9 -7.55 13.07 -5.73
CA GLU A 9 -8.11 14.43 -5.82
C GLU A 9 -7.48 15.36 -4.79
N ASP A 10 -7.19 14.84 -3.60
CA ASP A 10 -6.62 15.59 -2.48
C ASP A 10 -5.17 15.11 -2.21
N PRO A 11 -4.20 16.01 -1.97
CA PRO A 11 -2.86 15.64 -1.53
C PRO A 11 -2.80 15.06 -0.11
N TYR A 12 -3.84 15.25 0.71
CA TYR A 12 -3.91 14.82 2.11
C TYR A 12 -4.54 13.44 2.27
N CYS A 13 -4.10 12.75 3.32
CA CYS A 13 -4.70 11.50 3.75
C CYS A 13 -6.14 11.76 4.23
N PRO A 14 -7.15 11.04 3.73
CA PRO A 14 -8.55 11.25 4.13
C PRO A 14 -8.83 10.87 5.59
N HIS A 15 -7.89 10.17 6.23
CA HIS A 15 -8.03 9.64 7.59
C HIS A 15 -7.17 10.37 8.62
N CYS A 16 -6.11 11.07 8.19
CA CYS A 16 -5.17 11.75 9.07
C CYS A 16 -5.28 13.27 8.88
N LEU A 17 -5.50 14.01 9.97
CA LEU A 17 -5.65 15.46 9.91
C LEU A 17 -4.34 16.12 9.42
N ASN A 18 -4.45 17.00 8.42
CA ASN A 18 -3.34 17.81 7.89
C ASN A 18 -2.09 17.00 7.50
N THR A 19 -2.24 15.71 7.18
CA THR A 19 -1.10 14.85 6.82
C THR A 19 -1.12 14.58 5.33
N GLU A 20 -0.07 14.93 4.60
CA GLU A 20 0.02 14.61 3.17
C GLU A 20 0.10 13.09 2.95
N GLU A 21 -0.68 12.59 1.98
CA GLU A 21 -0.61 11.20 1.58
C GLU A 21 0.62 10.97 0.68
N SER A 22 1.65 10.38 1.30
CA SER A 22 2.88 9.91 0.67
C SER A 22 2.94 8.37 0.70
N VAL A 23 3.79 7.78 -0.13
CA VAL A 23 4.05 6.32 -0.10
C VAL A 23 4.52 5.89 1.29
N HIS A 24 5.37 6.71 1.93
CA HIS A 24 5.84 6.47 3.30
C HIS A 24 4.68 6.47 4.30
N HIS A 25 3.84 7.50 4.27
CA HIS A 25 2.68 7.60 5.16
C HIS A 25 1.73 6.41 4.96
N PHE A 26 1.38 6.13 3.72
CA PHE A 26 0.47 5.05 3.35
C PHE A 26 0.99 3.68 3.80
N LEU A 27 2.26 3.36 3.56
CA LEU A 27 2.81 2.03 3.85
C LEU A 27 3.22 1.86 5.31
N LEU A 28 3.73 2.90 5.97
CA LEU A 28 4.45 2.74 7.24
C LEU A 28 3.87 3.52 8.43
N GLU A 29 3.08 4.58 8.22
CA GLU A 29 2.71 5.49 9.32
C GLU A 29 1.21 5.59 9.59
N CYS A 30 0.37 5.55 8.55
CA CYS A 30 -1.06 5.81 8.68
C CYS A 30 -1.72 4.86 9.70
N THR A 31 -2.29 5.42 10.76
CA THR A 31 -2.89 4.63 11.86
C THR A 31 -4.19 3.95 11.43
N HIS A 32 -4.89 4.52 10.45
CA HIS A 32 -6.11 3.93 9.90
C HIS A 32 -5.86 2.55 9.28
N TYR A 33 -4.69 2.35 8.66
CA TYR A 33 -4.32 1.11 7.99
C TYR A 33 -3.49 0.17 8.89
N LEU A 34 -3.44 0.42 10.20
CA LEU A 34 -2.61 -0.36 11.14
C LEU A 34 -2.96 -1.86 11.09
N ARG A 35 -4.25 -2.20 10.97
CA ARG A 35 -4.70 -3.60 10.92
C ARG A 35 -4.19 -4.32 9.67
N GLN A 36 -4.36 -3.69 8.50
CA GLN A 36 -3.90 -4.23 7.22
C GLN A 36 -2.37 -4.34 7.21
N ARG A 37 -1.68 -3.34 7.79
CA ARG A 37 -0.22 -3.34 7.93
C ARG A 37 0.25 -4.49 8.81
N HIS A 38 -0.39 -4.70 9.96
CA HIS A 38 -0.07 -5.81 10.85
C HIS A 38 -0.24 -7.17 10.17
N THR A 39 -1.25 -7.33 9.31
CA THR A 39 -1.41 -8.56 8.52
C THR A 39 -0.21 -8.83 7.61
N ILE A 40 0.24 -7.85 6.82
CA ILE A 40 1.41 -8.05 5.94
C ILE A 40 2.72 -8.15 6.73
N GLN A 41 2.84 -7.45 7.88
CA GLN A 41 4.00 -7.55 8.77
C GLN A 41 4.16 -8.95 9.36
N ASN A 42 3.06 -9.62 9.71
CA ASN A 42 3.11 -11.00 10.16
C ASN A 42 3.47 -11.98 9.04
N GLU A 43 3.10 -11.68 7.79
CA GLU A 43 3.39 -12.53 6.63
C GLU A 43 4.85 -12.38 6.16
N LEU A 44 5.41 -11.17 6.22
CA LEU A 44 6.76 -10.84 5.73
C LEU A 44 7.85 -10.77 6.82
N GLY A 45 7.47 -10.61 8.09
CA GLY A 45 8.42 -10.47 9.20
C GLY A 45 9.14 -9.11 9.25
N HIS A 46 10.42 -9.14 9.61
CA HIS A 46 11.22 -7.96 10.00
C HIS A 46 11.50 -6.98 8.84
N ASP A 47 11.35 -7.41 7.59
CA ASP A 47 11.73 -6.64 6.38
C ASP A 47 10.64 -5.64 5.92
N THR A 48 9.49 -5.61 6.60
CA THR A 48 8.33 -4.79 6.23
C THR A 48 8.47 -3.29 6.47
N SER A 49 9.48 -2.86 7.21
CA SER A 49 9.77 -1.44 7.41
C SER A 49 10.58 -0.81 6.26
N SER A 50 11.06 -1.63 5.32
CA SER A 50 11.85 -1.17 4.17
C SER A 50 10.95 -0.98 2.94
N ILE A 51 10.63 0.27 2.60
CA ILE A 51 9.89 0.61 1.38
C ILE A 51 10.58 0.04 0.13
N PRO A 52 11.92 0.14 -0.04
CA PRO A 52 12.58 -0.48 -1.17
C PRO A 52 12.28 -1.98 -1.27
N HIS A 53 12.35 -2.71 -0.15
CA HIS A 53 12.06 -4.14 -0.14
C HIS A 53 10.61 -4.44 -0.52
N LEU A 54 9.64 -3.70 0.04
CA LEU A 54 8.21 -3.83 -0.31
C LEU A 54 7.92 -3.61 -1.80
N LEU A 55 8.73 -2.77 -2.47
CA LEU A 55 8.52 -2.39 -3.87
C LEU A 55 9.39 -3.18 -4.86
N THR A 56 10.39 -3.94 -4.42
CA THR A 56 11.31 -4.68 -5.30
C THR A 56 11.27 -6.19 -5.14
N ASP A 57 10.98 -6.70 -3.94
CA ASP A 57 10.91 -8.13 -3.69
C ASP A 57 9.59 -8.73 -4.21
N THR A 58 9.68 -9.84 -4.94
CA THR A 58 8.51 -10.41 -5.62
C THR A 58 7.49 -11.02 -4.64
N GLU A 59 7.93 -11.54 -3.50
CA GLU A 59 7.02 -12.02 -2.46
C GLU A 59 6.42 -10.83 -1.70
N ALA A 60 7.23 -9.83 -1.33
CA ALA A 60 6.76 -8.61 -0.69
C ALA A 60 5.73 -7.85 -1.54
N ILE A 61 5.92 -7.79 -2.86
CA ILE A 61 4.96 -7.19 -3.78
C ILE A 61 3.60 -7.90 -3.74
N LYS A 62 3.54 -9.23 -3.59
CA LYS A 62 2.24 -9.95 -3.50
C LYS A 62 1.47 -9.54 -2.26
N HIS A 63 2.16 -9.48 -1.12
CA HIS A 63 1.57 -9.04 0.15
C HIS A 63 1.18 -7.55 0.09
N LEU A 64 1.98 -6.73 -0.58
CA LEU A 64 1.69 -5.32 -0.81
C LEU A 64 0.43 -5.12 -1.68
N VAL A 65 0.25 -5.91 -2.74
CA VAL A 65 -0.97 -5.87 -3.58
C VAL A 65 -2.21 -6.21 -2.75
N LYS A 66 -2.12 -7.22 -1.88
CA LYS A 66 -3.19 -7.56 -0.92
C LYS A 66 -3.51 -6.39 0.01
N TYR A 67 -2.48 -5.76 0.60
CA TYR A 67 -2.64 -4.56 1.42
C TYR A 67 -3.34 -3.41 0.67
N VAL A 68 -2.92 -3.11 -0.56
CA VAL A 68 -3.53 -2.07 -1.40
C VAL A 68 -5.01 -2.36 -1.65
N ASN A 69 -5.36 -3.62 -1.94
CA ASN A 69 -6.75 -4.02 -2.14
C ASN A 69 -7.58 -3.90 -0.85
N ASP A 70 -7.05 -4.35 0.28
CA ASP A 70 -7.73 -4.34 1.58
C ASP A 70 -7.97 -2.91 2.10
N THR A 71 -7.04 -2.00 1.83
CA THR A 71 -7.17 -0.58 2.19
C THR A 71 -8.15 0.18 1.28
N LYS A 72 -8.42 -0.33 0.06
CA LYS A 72 -9.25 0.30 -0.97
C LYS A 72 -8.85 1.73 -1.35
N CYS A 73 -7.72 2.22 -0.84
CA CYS A 73 -7.20 3.58 -1.06
C CYS A 73 -7.05 3.87 -2.55
N LEU A 74 -6.56 2.89 -3.31
CA LEU A 74 -6.33 3.01 -4.75
C LEU A 74 -7.47 2.47 -5.62
N LYS A 75 -8.63 2.13 -5.04
CA LYS A 75 -9.76 1.54 -5.77
C LYS A 75 -10.31 2.49 -6.85
N ASN A 76 -10.42 3.78 -6.54
CA ASN A 76 -10.90 4.77 -7.52
C ASN A 76 -9.91 4.97 -8.67
N THR A 77 -8.63 4.65 -8.45
CA THR A 77 -7.53 4.90 -9.37
C THR A 77 -7.27 3.72 -10.31
N PHE A 78 -7.34 2.50 -9.80
CA PHE A 78 -6.97 1.27 -10.54
C PHE A 78 -8.06 0.20 -10.55
N GLY A 79 -9.18 0.39 -9.85
CA GLY A 79 -10.13 -0.69 -9.58
C GLY A 79 -9.55 -1.71 -8.60
N GLU A 80 -9.97 -2.97 -8.71
CA GLU A 80 -9.43 -4.07 -7.90
C GLU A 80 -8.14 -4.59 -8.55
N VAL A 81 -7.03 -4.58 -7.82
CA VAL A 81 -5.73 -4.98 -8.38
C VAL A 81 -5.64 -6.51 -8.37
N PRO A 82 -5.39 -7.17 -9.52
CA PRO A 82 -5.26 -8.63 -9.55
C PRO A 82 -4.10 -9.07 -8.67
N THR A 83 -4.36 -9.92 -7.67
CA THR A 83 -3.31 -10.65 -6.97
C THR A 83 -2.68 -11.60 -7.99
N THR A 84 -1.39 -11.36 -8.30
CA THR A 84 -0.62 -11.93 -9.42
C THR A 84 -1.14 -13.29 -9.94
N ARG A 85 -1.49 -13.36 -11.24
CA ARG A 85 -1.64 -14.65 -11.93
C ARG A 85 -0.31 -15.38 -11.85
N LYS A 86 -0.31 -16.62 -11.34
CA LYS A 86 0.85 -17.50 -11.54
C LYS A 86 1.08 -17.62 -13.06
N CYS A 87 2.22 -17.17 -13.56
CA CYS A 87 2.71 -17.67 -14.83
C CYS A 87 2.90 -19.18 -14.65
N LYS A 88 1.98 -19.97 -15.21
CA LYS A 88 2.21 -21.39 -15.42
C LYS A 88 3.25 -21.47 -16.54
N ASN A 89 4.47 -21.89 -16.21
CA ASN A 89 5.35 -22.55 -17.17
C ASN A 89 4.82 -23.96 -17.44
#